data_AF-A0A2V5V4E2-F1
#
_entry.id   AF-A0A2V5V4E2-F1
#
_cell.length_a   1.000
_cell.length_b   1.000
_cell.length_c   1.000
_cell.angle_alpha   90.00
_cell.angle_beta   90.00
_cell.angle_gamma   90.00
#
_symmetry.space_group_name_H-M   'P 1'
#
loop_
_entity.id
_entity.type
_entity.pdbx_description
1 polymer ?
#
loop_
_entity_poly.entity_id
_entity_poly.type
_entity_poly.pdbx_seq_one_letter_code
_entity_poly.pdbx_strand_id
1 'polypeptide(L)'
;MLDLLTTSSQEAPCEELLQRQLQARSHLDVATPGQAAEPASLTLTLKEVQAEIEAGDTVLLEYALGDEKSYAWVIEHGHVAVHELPQSERIRKLVESFRKTLVPPQLRAGESASDYQARVRGQEQSYKVYARQLSRMLLGPIVLARAKRVLIVPDGSLQYVPFAALPVPLPGMSEQLLVNRYEVDILPSASVLGTLRKTTSKRAPPTATAVILADPVFEQDDPRVSTNRGHDNGQQERPAALTRAIRDTQGSQYIPRLQASRDEANAIANALQSRDSQAVHVALDFSASRDFVLRDGLTRFRLVHFATHGVVDPRQPEMSGLILSLIDRKGRKQDGYLRLGDIYKLRLSADLVVLSSCESALGKDLEAEGIIGL
;
A
#
# COMPACT_ATOMS: atom_id res chain seq x y z
N MET A 1 -4.51 -0.27 19.51
CA MET A 1 -3.31 -0.79 20.18
C MET A 1 -3.20 -0.46 21.67
N LEU A 2 -3.02 0.80 22.09
CA LEU A 2 -2.80 1.10 23.53
C LEU A 2 -3.92 0.59 24.45
N ASP A 3 -5.18 0.80 24.06
CA ASP A 3 -6.34 0.32 24.83
C ASP A 3 -6.38 -1.23 24.90
N LEU A 4 -6.03 -1.91 23.80
CA LEU A 4 -5.88 -3.38 23.77
C LEU A 4 -4.79 -3.85 24.73
N LEU A 5 -3.60 -3.26 24.67
CA LEU A 5 -2.46 -3.60 25.52
C LEU A 5 -2.77 -3.41 27.01
N THR A 6 -3.45 -2.32 27.36
CA THR A 6 -3.85 -2.06 28.75
C THR A 6 -4.92 -3.04 29.23
N THR A 7 -5.93 -3.33 28.41
CA THR A 7 -7.03 -4.25 28.75
C THR A 7 -6.55 -5.70 28.84
N SER A 8 -5.65 -6.12 27.94
CA SER A 8 -5.15 -7.49 27.90
C SER A 8 -4.01 -7.78 28.88
N SER A 9 -3.45 -6.76 29.55
CA SER A 9 -2.34 -6.92 30.50
C SER A 9 -2.63 -7.93 31.64
N GLN A 10 -3.91 -8.19 31.95
CA GLN A 10 -4.33 -9.19 32.93
C GLN A 10 -4.36 -10.63 32.37
N GLU A 11 -4.51 -10.78 31.04
CA GLU A 11 -4.64 -12.09 30.36
C GLU A 11 -3.34 -12.49 29.63
N ALA A 12 -2.51 -11.51 29.24
CA ALA A 12 -1.21 -11.68 28.63
C ALA A 12 -0.26 -10.55 29.08
N PRO A 13 0.94 -10.85 29.60
CA PRO A 13 1.89 -9.83 30.05
C PRO A 13 2.52 -9.10 28.86
N CYS A 14 1.86 -8.05 28.38
CA CYS A 14 2.29 -7.22 27.24
C CYS A 14 3.08 -5.96 27.67
N GLU A 15 3.77 -6.00 28.81
CA GLU A 15 4.35 -4.82 29.47
C GLU A 15 5.43 -4.13 28.61
N GLU A 16 6.26 -4.92 27.90
CA GLU A 16 7.25 -4.42 26.94
C GLU A 16 6.61 -3.56 25.84
N LEU A 17 5.56 -4.07 25.20
CA LEU A 17 4.85 -3.38 24.11
C LEU A 17 4.11 -2.14 24.61
N LEU A 18 3.54 -2.22 25.82
CA LEU A 18 2.89 -1.08 26.45
C LEU A 18 3.89 0.06 26.70
N GLN A 19 5.08 -0.27 27.23
CA GLN A 19 6.14 0.72 27.43
C GLN A 19 6.61 1.36 26.11
N ARG A 20 6.78 0.56 25.04
CA ARG A 20 7.13 1.08 23.71
C ARG A 20 6.10 2.07 23.19
N GLN A 21 4.81 1.72 23.28
CA GLN A 21 3.72 2.59 22.82
C GLN A 21 3.62 3.90 23.62
N LEU A 22 3.87 3.85 24.94
CA LEU A 22 3.89 5.05 25.77
C LEU A 22 5.08 5.97 25.44
N GLN A 23 6.26 5.40 25.15
CA GLN A 23 7.44 6.16 24.73
C GLN A 23 7.24 6.79 23.33
N ALA A 24 6.66 6.06 22.38
CA ALA A 24 6.37 6.58 21.05
C ALA A 24 5.47 7.83 21.10
N ARG A 25 4.42 7.82 21.95
CA ARG A 25 3.56 8.99 22.15
C ARG A 25 4.28 10.18 22.77
N SER A 26 5.13 9.96 23.77
CA SER A 26 5.86 11.07 24.41
C SER A 26 6.88 11.72 23.47
N HIS A 27 7.45 10.97 22.53
CA HIS A 27 8.33 11.53 21.49
C HIS A 27 7.57 12.39 20.46
N LEU A 28 6.32 12.04 20.13
CA LEU A 28 5.46 12.85 19.24
C LEU A 28 5.08 14.19 19.89
N ASP A 29 4.78 14.22 21.19
CA ASP A 29 4.40 15.45 21.89
C ASP A 29 5.56 16.46 22.03
N VAL A 30 6.81 16.02 21.88
CA VAL A 30 8.03 16.84 22.08
C VAL A 30 8.59 17.39 20.76
N ALA A 31 8.17 16.87 19.60
CA ALA A 31 8.83 17.13 18.32
C ALA A 31 8.35 18.38 17.54
N THR A 32 7.48 19.25 18.06
CA THR A 32 7.02 20.41 17.25
C THR A 32 6.67 21.70 18.01
N PRO A 33 7.62 22.63 18.19
CA PRO A 33 7.30 24.03 18.46
C PRO A 33 6.96 24.74 17.14
N GLY A 34 5.68 25.02 16.88
CA GLY A 34 5.26 25.97 15.83
C GLY A 34 4.38 25.44 14.69
N GLN A 35 4.00 24.17 14.67
CA GLN A 35 2.89 23.71 13.82
C GLN A 35 1.57 23.87 14.59
N ALA A 36 0.56 24.44 13.93
CA ALA A 36 -0.80 24.48 14.46
C ALA A 36 -1.20 23.06 14.87
N ALA A 37 -1.73 22.92 16.08
CA ALA A 37 -2.12 21.64 16.67
C ALA A 37 -2.78 20.75 15.62
N GLU A 38 -2.09 19.68 15.22
CA GLU A 38 -2.72 18.62 14.45
C GLU A 38 -3.95 18.17 15.24
N PRO A 39 -5.10 17.94 14.59
CA PRO A 39 -6.26 17.43 15.30
C PRO A 39 -5.83 16.15 15.98
N ALA A 40 -5.89 16.15 17.32
CA ALA A 40 -5.53 15.02 18.17
C ALA A 40 -5.97 13.73 17.48
N SER A 41 -5.02 12.84 17.20
CA SER A 41 -5.32 11.54 16.61
C SER A 41 -6.47 10.94 17.40
N LEU A 42 -7.60 10.72 16.72
CA LEU A 42 -8.80 10.17 17.33
C LEU A 42 -8.53 8.69 17.63
N THR A 43 -7.76 8.42 18.69
CA THR A 43 -7.57 7.07 19.21
C THR A 43 -8.93 6.56 19.66
N LEU A 44 -9.44 5.56 18.95
CA LEU A 44 -10.66 4.86 19.35
C LEU A 44 -10.36 3.91 20.51
N THR A 45 -11.30 3.83 21.43
CA THR A 45 -11.36 2.78 22.44
C THR A 45 -11.75 1.43 21.80
N LEU A 46 -11.48 0.33 22.48
CA LEU A 46 -11.85 -1.01 22.06
C LEU A 46 -13.36 -1.13 21.79
N LYS A 47 -14.19 -0.53 22.67
CA LYS A 47 -15.64 -0.51 22.50
C LYS A 47 -16.05 0.22 21.23
N GLU A 48 -15.39 1.33 20.91
CA GLU A 48 -15.64 2.06 19.66
C GLU A 48 -15.19 1.25 18.45
N VAL A 49 -14.02 0.60 18.49
CA VAL A 49 -13.57 -0.31 17.42
C VAL A 49 -14.57 -1.45 17.21
N GLN A 50 -15.05 -2.09 18.28
CA GLN A 50 -16.07 -3.15 18.20
C GLN A 50 -17.42 -2.67 17.67
N ALA A 51 -17.78 -1.40 17.90
CA ALA A 51 -18.98 -0.80 17.34
C ALA A 51 -18.82 -0.50 15.83
N GLU A 52 -17.60 -0.23 15.37
CA GLU A 52 -17.31 -0.08 13.95
C GLU A 52 -17.24 -1.44 13.22
N ILE A 53 -16.94 -2.54 13.90
CA ILE A 53 -17.00 -3.87 13.30
C ILE A 53 -18.47 -4.27 13.14
N GLU A 54 -18.94 -4.36 11.89
CA GLU A 54 -20.33 -4.71 11.57
C GLU A 54 -20.70 -6.08 12.18
N ALA A 55 -21.88 -6.15 12.79
CA ALA A 55 -22.31 -7.35 13.52
C ALA A 55 -22.47 -8.56 12.58
N GLY A 56 -21.64 -9.59 12.80
CA GLY A 56 -21.89 -10.97 12.36
C GLY A 56 -20.84 -11.60 11.45
N ASP A 57 -20.21 -10.82 10.55
CA ASP A 57 -19.42 -11.39 9.45
C ASP A 57 -18.01 -10.76 9.26
N THR A 58 -17.62 -9.80 10.11
CA THR A 58 -16.30 -9.15 10.04
C THR A 58 -15.45 -9.45 11.27
N VAL A 59 -14.19 -9.81 11.03
CA VAL A 59 -13.17 -10.02 12.08
C VAL A 59 -12.03 -9.05 11.85
N LEU A 60 -11.57 -8.38 12.90
CA LEU A 60 -10.38 -7.54 12.88
C LEU A 60 -9.22 -8.28 13.57
N LEU A 61 -8.10 -8.42 12.86
CA LEU A 61 -6.85 -8.96 13.37
C LEU A 61 -5.88 -7.80 13.60
N GLU A 62 -5.55 -7.50 14.85
CA GLU A 62 -4.53 -6.50 15.19
C GLU A 62 -3.28 -7.21 15.69
N TYR A 63 -2.13 -6.94 15.06
CA TYR A 63 -0.85 -7.54 15.43
C TYR A 63 0.00 -6.52 16.21
N ALA A 64 0.82 -7.01 17.15
CA ALA A 64 1.92 -6.25 17.73
C ALA A 64 3.14 -7.17 17.90
N LEU A 65 4.28 -6.76 17.35
CA LEU A 65 5.52 -7.52 17.34
C LEU A 65 6.47 -7.03 18.44
N GLY A 66 6.77 -7.90 19.40
CA GLY A 66 7.72 -7.61 20.49
C GLY A 66 8.99 -8.45 20.40
N ASP A 67 10.04 -8.03 21.11
CA ASP A 67 11.36 -8.67 20.99
C ASP A 67 11.40 -10.04 21.68
N GLU A 68 10.67 -10.20 22.78
CA GLU A 68 10.53 -11.50 23.45
C GLU A 68 9.33 -12.28 22.91
N LYS A 69 8.18 -11.60 22.76
CA LYS A 69 6.91 -12.19 22.34
C LYS A 69 6.13 -11.20 21.50
N SER A 70 5.38 -11.74 20.55
CA SER A 70 4.44 -10.97 19.74
C SER A 70 3.02 -11.39 20.06
N TYR A 71 2.03 -10.62 19.64
CA TYR A 71 0.63 -10.88 19.94
C TYR A 71 -0.26 -10.60 18.72
N ALA A 72 -1.34 -11.36 18.62
CA ALA A 72 -2.45 -11.09 17.72
C ALA A 72 -3.74 -11.00 18.52
N TRP A 73 -4.45 -9.88 18.41
CA TRP A 73 -5.81 -9.73 18.90
C TRP A 73 -6.79 -10.05 17.79
N VAL A 74 -7.76 -10.91 18.10
CA VAL A 74 -8.90 -11.23 17.26
C VAL A 74 -10.08 -10.49 17.85
N ILE A 75 -10.56 -9.48 17.13
CA ILE A 75 -11.60 -8.57 17.59
C ILE A 75 -12.85 -8.83 16.75
N GLU A 76 -13.90 -9.24 17.43
CA GLU A 76 -15.24 -9.46 16.89
C GLU A 76 -16.24 -8.58 17.65
N HIS A 77 -17.48 -8.53 17.16
CA HIS A 77 -18.53 -7.80 17.86
C HIS A 77 -18.79 -8.42 19.25
N GLY A 78 -18.41 -7.71 20.31
CA GLY A 78 -18.62 -8.12 21.71
C GLY A 78 -17.65 -9.20 22.22
N HIS A 79 -16.69 -9.65 21.42
CA HIS A 79 -15.68 -10.63 21.82
C HIS A 79 -14.27 -10.19 21.39
N VAL A 80 -13.29 -10.45 22.26
CA VAL A 80 -11.87 -10.26 21.97
C VAL A 80 -11.14 -11.49 22.48
N ALA A 81 -10.26 -12.02 21.64
CA ALA A 81 -9.31 -13.06 22.02
C ALA A 81 -7.89 -12.57 21.72
N VAL A 82 -6.94 -12.97 22.56
CA VAL A 82 -5.51 -12.70 22.36
C VAL A 82 -4.77 -14.01 22.14
N HIS A 83 -3.86 -14.01 21.16
CA HIS A 83 -2.99 -15.15 20.87
C HIS A 83 -1.54 -14.71 20.93
N GLU A 84 -0.74 -15.46 21.68
CA GLU A 84 0.70 -15.28 21.72
C GLU A 84 1.33 -15.81 20.42
N LEU A 85 2.25 -15.03 19.88
CA LEU A 85 3.05 -15.31 18.71
C LEU A 85 4.55 -15.29 19.08
N PRO A 86 5.42 -15.92 18.27
CA PRO A 86 6.86 -15.89 18.53
C PRO A 86 7.45 -14.47 18.49
N GLN A 87 8.66 -14.29 19.03
CA GLN A 87 9.43 -13.05 18.92
C GLN A 87 9.50 -12.48 17.49
N SER A 88 9.51 -11.15 17.40
CA SER A 88 9.53 -10.35 16.17
C SER A 88 10.59 -10.83 15.18
N GLU A 89 11.80 -11.13 15.67
CA GLU A 89 12.94 -11.58 14.85
C GLU A 89 12.68 -12.90 14.10
N ARG A 90 11.94 -13.83 14.72
CA ARG A 90 11.59 -15.10 14.09
C ARG A 90 10.54 -14.89 13.00
N ILE A 91 9.58 -14.02 13.25
CA ILE A 91 8.55 -13.63 12.28
C ILE A 91 9.22 -12.94 11.08
N ARG A 92 10.07 -11.95 11.33
CA ARG A 92 10.81 -11.19 10.32
C ARG A 92 11.57 -12.08 9.34
N LYS A 93 12.36 -13.05 9.83
CA LYS A 93 13.10 -14.00 8.97
C LYS A 93 12.18 -14.81 8.07
N LEU A 94 11.01 -15.21 8.58
CA LEU A 94 10.05 -15.99 7.81
C LEU A 94 9.35 -15.13 6.76
N VAL A 95 9.00 -13.89 7.11
CA VAL A 95 8.46 -12.89 6.17
C VAL A 95 9.45 -12.61 5.04
N GLU A 96 10.72 -12.35 5.36
CA GLU A 96 11.77 -12.13 4.36
C GLU A 96 11.94 -13.32 3.41
N SER A 97 11.92 -14.54 3.96
CA SER A 97 12.00 -15.77 3.15
C SER A 97 10.78 -15.93 2.25
N PHE A 98 9.58 -15.70 2.78
CA PHE A 98 8.34 -15.72 2.01
C PHE A 98 8.35 -14.68 0.88
N ARG A 99 8.70 -13.42 1.18
CA ARG A 99 8.75 -12.34 0.17
C ARG A 99 9.70 -12.63 -0.97
N LYS A 100 10.88 -13.20 -0.68
CA LYS A 100 11.84 -13.62 -1.72
C LYS A 100 11.24 -14.63 -2.71
N THR A 101 10.25 -15.41 -2.30
CA THR A 101 9.57 -16.36 -3.20
C THR A 101 8.53 -15.71 -4.10
N LEU A 102 8.06 -14.51 -3.78
CA LEU A 102 7.07 -13.78 -4.58
C LEU A 102 7.69 -13.05 -5.78
N VAL A 103 9.00 -12.83 -5.77
CA VAL A 103 9.72 -12.15 -6.85
C VAL A 103 9.94 -13.14 -8.00
N PRO A 104 9.35 -12.93 -9.19
CA PRO A 104 9.49 -13.87 -10.30
C PRO A 104 10.96 -14.05 -10.72
N PRO A 105 11.41 -15.28 -11.02
CA PRO A 105 12.79 -15.51 -11.42
C PRO A 105 13.04 -14.91 -12.80
N GLN A 106 14.05 -14.06 -12.90
CA GLN A 106 14.53 -13.54 -14.19
C GLN A 106 15.42 -14.57 -14.89
N LEU A 107 15.38 -14.58 -16.22
CA LEU A 107 16.26 -15.42 -17.05
C LEU A 107 17.72 -14.97 -16.85
N ARG A 108 18.63 -15.92 -16.61
CA ARG A 108 20.06 -15.61 -16.46
C ARG A 108 20.78 -15.75 -17.79
N ALA A 109 21.81 -14.96 -18.01
CA ALA A 109 22.65 -15.07 -19.20
C ALA A 109 23.26 -16.48 -19.31
N GLY A 110 23.06 -17.14 -20.45
CA GLY A 110 23.56 -18.51 -20.71
C GLY A 110 22.77 -19.63 -20.03
N GLU A 111 21.64 -19.34 -19.37
CA GLU A 111 20.80 -20.35 -18.75
C GLU A 111 19.97 -21.11 -19.79
N SER A 112 19.96 -22.44 -19.70
CA SER A 112 19.12 -23.26 -20.56
C SER A 112 17.64 -23.13 -20.16
N ALA A 113 16.73 -23.33 -21.10
CA ALA A 113 15.29 -23.33 -20.81
C ALA A 113 14.90 -24.36 -19.74
N SER A 114 15.57 -25.51 -19.71
CA SER A 114 15.34 -26.56 -18.71
C SER A 114 15.74 -26.10 -17.30
N ASP A 115 16.90 -25.45 -17.17
CA ASP A 115 17.39 -24.95 -15.88
C ASP A 115 16.50 -23.82 -15.35
N TYR A 116 16.08 -22.92 -16.24
CA TYR A 116 15.13 -21.87 -15.90
C TYR A 116 13.83 -22.46 -15.35
N GLN A 117 13.23 -23.44 -16.06
CA GLN A 117 12.01 -24.10 -15.61
C GLN A 117 12.19 -24.86 -14.29
N ALA A 118 13.32 -25.52 -14.08
CA ALA A 118 13.62 -26.20 -12.82
C ALA A 118 13.67 -25.20 -11.65
N ARG A 119 14.23 -24.01 -11.88
CA ARG A 119 14.34 -22.93 -10.90
C ARG A 119 12.99 -22.28 -10.59
N VAL A 120 12.13 -22.10 -11.60
CA VAL A 120 10.73 -21.67 -11.42
C VAL A 120 9.95 -22.67 -10.55
N ARG A 121 10.02 -23.97 -10.87
CA ARG A 121 9.37 -25.01 -10.04
C ARG A 121 9.90 -25.05 -8.62
N GLY A 122 11.23 -24.90 -8.45
CA GLY A 122 11.86 -24.83 -7.14
C GLY A 122 11.34 -23.65 -6.30
N GLN A 123 11.21 -22.47 -6.92
CA GLN A 123 10.67 -21.30 -6.24
C GLN A 123 9.20 -21.47 -5.86
N GLU A 124 8.37 -22.05 -6.75
CA GLU A 124 6.97 -22.34 -6.44
C GLU A 124 6.83 -23.28 -5.23
N GLN A 125 7.69 -24.30 -5.14
CA GLN A 125 7.71 -25.20 -3.99
C GLN A 125 8.15 -24.47 -2.71
N SER A 126 9.17 -23.60 -2.79
CA SER A 126 9.60 -22.76 -1.67
C SER A 126 8.45 -21.84 -1.21
N TYR A 127 7.72 -21.22 -2.14
CA TYR A 127 6.55 -20.41 -1.84
C TYR A 127 5.53 -21.21 -1.02
N LYS A 128 5.14 -22.40 -1.48
CA LYS A 128 4.18 -23.26 -0.76
C LYS A 128 4.65 -23.60 0.66
N VAL A 129 5.95 -23.82 0.87
CA VAL A 129 6.51 -24.10 2.19
C VAL A 129 6.44 -22.88 3.10
N TYR A 130 6.98 -21.74 2.67
CA TYR A 130 7.02 -20.53 3.50
C TYR A 130 5.64 -19.94 3.73
N ALA A 131 4.75 -19.95 2.74
CA ALA A 131 3.37 -19.49 2.88
C ALA A 131 2.60 -20.31 3.93
N ARG A 132 2.74 -21.64 3.93
CA ARG A 132 2.11 -22.51 4.94
C ARG A 132 2.70 -22.30 6.33
N GLN A 133 4.01 -22.13 6.44
CA GLN A 133 4.66 -21.86 7.72
C GLN A 133 4.19 -20.51 8.30
N LEU A 134 4.14 -19.47 7.47
CA LEU A 134 3.73 -18.14 7.88
C LEU A 134 2.24 -18.10 8.23
N SER A 135 1.38 -18.70 7.40
CA SER A 135 -0.04 -18.86 7.68
C SER A 135 -0.30 -19.59 9.00
N ARG A 136 0.34 -20.75 9.22
CA ARG A 136 0.18 -21.49 10.48
C ARG A 136 0.64 -20.70 11.69
N MET A 137 1.72 -19.93 11.55
CA MET A 137 2.24 -19.09 12.61
C MET A 137 1.28 -17.94 12.97
N LEU A 138 0.75 -17.24 11.97
CA LEU A 138 -0.03 -16.02 12.17
C LEU A 138 -1.54 -16.25 12.35
N LEU A 139 -2.07 -17.33 11.77
CA LEU A 139 -3.50 -17.58 11.64
C LEU A 139 -3.91 -18.95 12.21
N GLY A 140 -2.95 -19.84 12.49
CA GLY A 140 -3.22 -21.17 13.02
C GLY A 140 -4.10 -21.22 14.27
N PRO A 141 -3.87 -20.38 15.30
CA PRO A 141 -4.70 -20.36 16.50
C PRO A 141 -6.02 -19.59 16.32
N ILE A 142 -6.23 -18.93 15.19
CA ILE A 142 -7.33 -18.00 14.94
C ILE A 142 -8.47 -18.73 14.22
N VAL A 143 -9.68 -18.65 14.76
CA VAL A 143 -10.87 -19.27 14.17
C VAL A 143 -11.61 -18.26 13.30
N LEU A 144 -11.49 -18.38 11.97
CA LEU A 144 -12.15 -17.49 10.99
C LEU A 144 -13.41 -18.10 10.36
N ALA A 145 -13.95 -19.20 10.90
CA ALA A 145 -14.92 -20.05 10.20
C ALA A 145 -16.21 -19.33 9.76
N ARG A 146 -16.65 -18.31 10.51
CA ARG A 146 -17.86 -17.51 10.25
C ARG A 146 -17.60 -16.17 9.55
N ALA A 147 -16.34 -15.76 9.44
CA ALA A 147 -15.99 -14.48 8.84
C ALA A 147 -16.25 -14.51 7.32
N LYS A 148 -16.77 -13.41 6.78
CA LYS A 148 -16.75 -13.10 5.35
C LYS A 148 -15.66 -12.09 5.02
N ARG A 149 -15.39 -11.17 5.95
CA ARG A 149 -14.36 -10.13 5.82
C ARG A 149 -13.37 -10.22 6.98
N VAL A 150 -12.09 -10.11 6.65
CA VAL A 150 -10.98 -10.10 7.60
C VAL A 150 -10.22 -8.80 7.40
N LEU A 151 -10.36 -7.89 8.37
CA LEU A 151 -9.58 -6.67 8.46
C LEU A 151 -8.27 -7.00 9.18
N ILE A 152 -7.14 -6.52 8.67
CA ILE A 152 -5.82 -6.83 9.22
C ILE A 152 -5.08 -5.52 9.48
N VAL A 153 -4.68 -5.31 10.72
CA VAL A 153 -3.77 -4.25 11.16
C VAL A 153 -2.42 -4.90 11.43
N PRO A 154 -1.53 -4.96 10.43
CA PRO A 154 -0.20 -5.54 10.59
C PRO A 154 0.71 -4.61 11.39
N ASP A 155 1.72 -5.20 12.02
CA ASP A 155 2.79 -4.48 12.71
C ASP A 155 4.16 -4.95 12.21
N GLY A 156 5.12 -4.03 12.23
CA GLY A 156 6.49 -4.23 11.82
C GLY A 156 6.65 -4.94 10.46
N SER A 157 7.42 -6.03 10.45
CA SER A 157 7.65 -6.83 9.24
C SER A 157 6.37 -7.41 8.60
N LEU A 158 5.27 -7.56 9.33
CA LEU A 158 4.02 -8.12 8.78
C LEU A 158 3.37 -7.20 7.76
N GLN A 159 3.69 -5.92 7.78
CA GLN A 159 3.14 -4.94 6.84
C GLN A 159 3.57 -5.22 5.39
N TYR A 160 4.63 -6.01 5.19
CA TYR A 160 5.08 -6.47 3.87
C TYR A 160 4.47 -7.80 3.43
N VAL A 161 3.57 -8.39 4.22
CA VAL A 161 2.97 -9.69 3.93
C VAL A 161 1.70 -9.48 3.11
N PRO A 162 1.61 -10.00 1.89
CA PRO A 162 0.34 -10.10 1.19
C PRO A 162 -0.53 -11.20 1.84
N PHE A 163 -1.26 -10.86 2.91
CA PHE A 163 -2.10 -11.82 3.64
C PHE A 163 -3.10 -12.54 2.74
N ALA A 164 -3.64 -11.84 1.74
CA ALA A 164 -4.51 -12.42 0.69
C ALA A 164 -3.88 -13.66 0.00
N ALA A 165 -2.55 -13.72 -0.11
CA ALA A 165 -1.80 -14.81 -0.72
C ALA A 165 -1.37 -15.91 0.28
N LEU A 166 -1.75 -15.82 1.56
CA LEU A 166 -1.49 -16.90 2.51
C LEU A 166 -2.57 -17.99 2.42
N PRO A 167 -2.21 -19.28 2.56
CA PRO A 167 -3.20 -20.35 2.60
C PRO A 167 -4.03 -20.28 3.88
N VAL A 168 -5.25 -20.79 3.86
CA VAL A 168 -6.08 -20.96 5.06
C VAL A 168 -5.51 -22.13 5.90
N PRO A 169 -5.23 -21.95 7.22
CA PRO A 169 -4.59 -22.98 8.04
C PRO A 169 -5.57 -24.06 8.54
N LEU A 170 -6.46 -24.57 7.68
CA LEU A 170 -7.45 -25.60 8.02
C LEU A 170 -7.06 -27.00 7.51
N PRO A 171 -7.29 -28.07 8.28
CA PRO A 171 -7.08 -29.45 7.81
C PRO A 171 -7.87 -29.72 6.52
N GLY A 172 -7.21 -30.26 5.49
CA GLY A 172 -7.83 -30.58 4.20
C GLY A 172 -8.01 -29.41 3.23
N MET A 173 -7.74 -28.16 3.64
CA MET A 173 -7.81 -26.96 2.78
C MET A 173 -6.43 -26.35 2.50
N SER A 174 -5.35 -27.12 2.64
CA SER A 174 -3.96 -26.64 2.75
C SER A 174 -3.38 -25.86 1.56
N GLU A 175 -4.19 -25.57 0.53
CA GLU A 175 -3.79 -24.84 -0.68
C GLU A 175 -4.76 -23.71 -1.07
N GLN A 176 -5.93 -23.58 -0.43
CA GLN A 176 -6.82 -22.44 -0.69
C GLN A 176 -6.25 -21.18 -0.03
N LEU A 177 -6.11 -20.10 -0.79
CA LEU A 177 -5.62 -18.82 -0.28
C LEU A 177 -6.72 -18.08 0.48
N LEU A 178 -6.35 -17.18 1.40
CA LEU A 178 -7.30 -16.38 2.16
C LEU A 178 -8.27 -15.63 1.24
N VAL A 179 -7.77 -15.06 0.14
CA VAL A 179 -8.57 -14.32 -0.84
C VAL A 179 -9.66 -15.17 -1.53
N ASN A 180 -9.51 -16.50 -1.57
CA ASN A 180 -10.53 -17.37 -2.15
C ASN A 180 -11.77 -17.51 -1.27
N ARG A 181 -11.66 -17.18 0.02
CA ARG A 181 -12.73 -17.41 1.02
C ARG A 181 -13.18 -16.14 1.72
N TYR A 182 -12.26 -15.21 1.93
CA TYR A 182 -12.49 -13.99 2.70
C TYR A 182 -12.19 -12.77 1.83
N GLU A 183 -12.97 -11.71 2.03
CA GLU A 183 -12.52 -10.37 1.71
C GLU A 183 -11.42 -9.98 2.70
N VAL A 184 -10.24 -9.63 2.19
CA VAL A 184 -9.05 -9.34 3.01
C VAL A 184 -8.67 -7.89 2.81
N ASP A 185 -8.83 -7.08 3.86
CA ASP A 185 -8.49 -5.66 3.84
C ASP A 185 -7.36 -5.38 4.83
N ILE A 186 -6.37 -4.61 4.38
CA ILE A 186 -5.27 -4.15 5.23
C ILE A 186 -5.57 -2.73 5.69
N LEU A 187 -5.43 -2.48 6.99
CA LEU A 187 -5.65 -1.18 7.61
C LEU A 187 -4.35 -0.72 8.28
N PRO A 188 -3.98 0.58 8.18
CA PRO A 188 -2.83 1.11 8.92
C PRO A 188 -3.09 1.17 10.43
N SER A 189 -4.35 1.31 10.85
CA SER A 189 -4.77 1.14 12.25
C SER A 189 -6.26 0.89 12.36
N ALA A 190 -6.70 0.33 13.49
CA ALA A 190 -8.13 0.15 13.79
C ALA A 190 -8.90 1.49 13.84
N SER A 191 -8.25 2.58 14.26
CA SER A 191 -8.88 3.91 14.39
C SER A 191 -9.17 4.56 13.03
N VAL A 192 -8.48 4.15 11.97
CA VAL A 192 -8.69 4.65 10.61
C VAL A 192 -10.08 4.27 10.10
N LEU A 193 -10.63 3.11 10.47
CA LEU A 193 -11.97 2.68 10.06
C LEU A 193 -13.05 3.69 10.49
N GLY A 194 -13.06 4.07 11.78
CA GLY A 194 -14.01 5.05 12.30
C GLY A 194 -13.77 6.45 11.73
N THR A 195 -12.51 6.83 11.50
CA THR A 195 -12.15 8.13 10.91
C THR A 195 -12.64 8.23 9.46
N LEU A 196 -12.44 7.18 8.65
CA LEU A 196 -12.91 7.11 7.27
C LEU A 196 -14.43 7.22 7.20
N ARG A 197 -15.18 6.44 8.00
CA ARG A 197 -16.65 6.49 8.00
C ARG A 197 -17.21 7.86 8.41
N LYS A 198 -16.62 8.50 9.44
CA LYS A 198 -16.98 9.87 9.86
C LYS A 198 -16.66 10.91 8.78
N THR A 199 -15.58 10.72 8.02
CA THR A 199 -15.17 11.66 6.96
C THR A 199 -16.04 11.48 5.72
N THR A 200 -16.30 10.25 5.29
CA THR A 200 -17.13 9.93 4.12
C THR A 200 -18.56 10.40 4.30
N SER A 201 -19.14 10.26 5.50
CA SER A 201 -20.51 10.75 5.79
C SER A 201 -20.68 12.28 5.72
N LYS A 202 -19.59 13.04 5.87
CA LYS A 202 -19.60 14.52 5.78
C LYS A 202 -19.20 15.04 4.40
N ARG A 203 -18.77 14.17 3.49
CA ARG A 203 -18.23 14.56 2.20
C ARG A 203 -19.34 14.83 1.18
N ALA A 204 -19.15 15.84 0.33
CA ALA A 204 -20.01 16.04 -0.82
C ALA A 204 -19.97 14.81 -1.75
N PRO A 205 -21.10 14.37 -2.32
CA PRO A 205 -21.11 13.23 -3.22
C PRO A 205 -20.33 13.55 -4.50
N PRO A 206 -19.55 12.60 -5.03
CA PRO A 206 -18.84 12.79 -6.29
C PRO A 206 -19.83 13.01 -7.44
N THR A 207 -19.54 13.97 -8.31
CA THR A 207 -20.39 14.32 -9.47
C THR A 207 -19.88 13.70 -10.78
N ALA A 208 -18.80 12.93 -10.73
CA ALA A 208 -18.24 12.18 -11.84
C ALA A 208 -17.81 10.78 -11.37
N THR A 209 -17.83 9.83 -12.30
CA THR A 209 -17.60 8.41 -12.04
C THR A 209 -16.12 8.11 -11.85
N ALA A 210 -15.26 8.49 -12.80
CA ALA A 210 -13.86 8.12 -12.74
C ALA A 210 -12.92 9.11 -13.42
N VAL A 211 -11.71 9.20 -12.89
CA VAL A 211 -10.55 9.81 -13.56
C VAL A 211 -9.42 8.80 -13.63
N ILE A 212 -8.85 8.65 -14.83
CA ILE A 212 -7.83 7.66 -15.13
C ILE A 212 -6.63 8.40 -15.72
N LEU A 213 -5.48 8.34 -15.04
CA LEU A 213 -4.22 8.91 -15.48
C LEU A 213 -3.29 7.79 -15.90
N ALA A 214 -2.86 7.76 -17.17
CA ALA A 214 -2.04 6.68 -17.69
C ALA A 214 -1.14 7.08 -18.86
N ASP A 215 -0.19 6.20 -19.20
CA ASP A 215 0.79 6.38 -20.26
C ASP A 215 1.40 7.79 -20.33
N PRO A 216 1.94 8.35 -19.21
CA PRO A 216 2.58 9.66 -19.23
C PRO A 216 3.86 9.66 -20.09
N VAL A 217 4.37 10.85 -20.38
CA VAL A 217 5.57 11.08 -21.20
C VAL A 217 6.75 11.40 -20.29
N PHE A 218 7.71 10.49 -20.22
CA PHE A 218 8.85 10.58 -19.29
C PHE A 218 10.12 11.14 -19.92
N GLU A 219 10.44 10.76 -21.16
CA GLU A 219 11.75 10.99 -21.78
C GLU A 219 11.63 11.78 -23.10
N GLN A 220 12.66 12.58 -23.42
CA GLN A 220 12.67 13.43 -24.63
C GLN A 220 12.76 12.64 -25.94
N ASP A 221 13.27 11.41 -25.88
CA ASP A 221 13.34 10.48 -27.01
C ASP A 221 12.02 9.71 -27.24
N ASP A 222 10.97 10.00 -26.44
CA ASP A 222 9.66 9.41 -26.63
C ASP A 222 9.09 9.78 -28.02
N PRO A 223 8.59 8.80 -28.79
CA PRO A 223 8.10 9.02 -30.16
C PRO A 223 6.93 10.01 -30.24
N ARG A 224 6.25 10.33 -29.14
CA ARG A 224 5.14 11.28 -29.07
C ARG A 224 5.60 12.73 -29.01
N VAL A 225 6.87 12.99 -28.71
CA VAL A 225 7.43 14.35 -28.61
C VAL A 225 7.82 14.85 -30.01
N SER A 226 7.07 15.82 -30.54
CA SER A 226 7.17 16.24 -31.94
C SER A 226 8.12 17.44 -32.19
N THR A 227 9.07 17.72 -31.30
CA THR A 227 10.02 18.85 -31.48
C THR A 227 11.33 18.42 -32.11
N ASN A 228 11.90 19.29 -32.96
CA ASN A 228 13.17 19.12 -33.67
C ASN A 228 14.21 18.39 -32.82
N ARG A 229 14.68 17.24 -33.35
CA ARG A 229 15.79 16.44 -32.82
C ARG A 229 17.08 17.26 -32.80
N GLY A 230 17.23 18.15 -31.83
CA GLY A 230 18.54 18.41 -31.27
C GLY A 230 18.91 17.15 -30.52
N HIS A 231 19.83 16.34 -31.05
CA HIS A 231 20.49 15.29 -30.28
C HIS A 231 21.29 15.96 -29.16
N ASP A 232 20.60 16.35 -28.11
CA ASP A 232 21.26 16.69 -26.86
C ASP A 232 21.53 15.35 -26.17
N ASN A 233 22.74 14.82 -26.36
CA ASN A 233 23.26 13.63 -25.66
C ASN A 233 23.50 13.90 -24.16
N GLY A 234 23.01 15.04 -23.63
CA GLY A 234 23.04 15.38 -22.22
C GLY A 234 22.10 14.50 -21.40
N GLN A 235 22.52 14.14 -20.19
CA GLN A 235 21.63 13.53 -19.21
C GLN A 235 20.37 14.41 -19.07
N GLN A 236 19.19 13.83 -19.28
CA GLN A 236 17.94 14.55 -19.13
C GLN A 236 17.86 15.17 -17.73
N GLU A 237 17.95 16.49 -17.63
CA GLU A 237 17.73 17.17 -16.34
C GLU A 237 16.29 16.95 -15.88
N ARG A 238 16.15 16.59 -14.61
CA ARG A 238 14.88 16.22 -13.96
C ARG A 238 14.71 17.00 -12.66
N PRO A 239 13.49 17.02 -12.09
CA PRO A 239 13.31 17.52 -10.73
C PRO A 239 14.34 16.87 -9.80
N ALA A 240 15.12 17.69 -9.07
CA ALA A 240 16.19 17.18 -8.21
C ALA A 240 15.69 16.15 -7.19
N ALA A 241 14.44 16.31 -6.74
CA ALA A 241 13.75 15.37 -5.87
C ALA A 241 13.59 13.98 -6.50
N LEU A 242 13.18 13.92 -7.77
CA LEU A 242 13.03 12.66 -8.50
C LEU A 242 14.39 12.00 -8.75
N THR A 243 15.40 12.77 -9.16
CA THR A 243 16.76 12.24 -9.36
C THR A 243 17.32 11.63 -8.08
N ARG A 244 17.07 12.27 -6.93
CA ARG A 244 17.44 11.74 -5.62
C ARG A 244 16.70 10.45 -5.30
N ALA A 245 15.37 10.44 -5.40
CA ALA A 245 14.57 9.26 -5.08
C ALA A 245 14.96 8.05 -5.95
N ILE A 246 15.16 8.24 -7.26
CA ILE A 246 15.64 7.17 -8.17
C ILE A 246 17.04 6.68 -7.78
N ARG A 247 17.97 7.60 -7.48
CA ARG A 247 19.29 7.22 -6.99
C ARG A 247 19.16 6.43 -5.69
N ASP A 248 18.21 6.83 -4.85
CA ASP A 248 18.11 6.29 -3.52
C ASP A 248 17.59 4.86 -3.48
N THR A 249 16.77 4.51 -4.46
CA THR A 249 16.27 3.16 -4.73
C THR A 249 17.17 2.34 -5.66
N GLN A 250 18.35 2.86 -6.04
CA GLN A 250 19.25 2.26 -7.05
C GLN A 250 18.55 2.02 -8.41
N GLY A 251 17.51 2.81 -8.70
CA GLY A 251 16.77 2.74 -9.95
C GLY A 251 17.57 3.24 -11.14
N SER A 252 17.18 2.78 -12.33
CA SER A 252 17.66 3.36 -13.59
C SER A 252 17.30 4.84 -13.64
N GLN A 253 18.26 5.68 -14.07
CA GLN A 253 17.90 7.03 -14.44
C GLN A 253 16.90 6.96 -15.59
N TYR A 254 17.15 6.29 -16.70
CA TYR A 254 16.15 6.19 -17.77
C TYR A 254 14.81 5.55 -17.30
N ILE A 255 13.70 6.24 -17.54
CA ILE A 255 12.34 5.82 -17.16
C ILE A 255 11.60 5.35 -18.43
N PRO A 256 11.45 4.03 -18.63
CA PRO A 256 10.83 3.52 -19.85
C PRO A 256 9.34 3.84 -19.90
N ARG A 257 8.83 4.12 -21.10
CA ARG A 257 7.39 4.27 -21.36
C ARG A 257 6.63 2.99 -21.02
N LEU A 258 5.48 3.14 -20.36
CA LEU A 258 4.56 2.05 -20.00
C LEU A 258 3.42 1.94 -21.03
N GLN A 259 3.71 1.43 -22.24
CA GLN A 259 2.70 1.41 -23.33
C GLN A 259 1.40 0.70 -22.92
N ALA A 260 1.50 -0.42 -22.20
CA ALA A 260 0.34 -1.19 -21.74
C ALA A 260 -0.56 -0.43 -20.74
N SER A 261 -0.06 0.61 -20.06
CA SER A 261 -0.89 1.44 -19.18
C SER A 261 -1.97 2.22 -19.95
N ARG A 262 -1.74 2.52 -21.24
CA ARG A 262 -2.79 3.06 -22.12
C ARG A 262 -3.91 2.06 -22.33
N ASP A 263 -3.54 0.81 -22.58
CA ASP A 263 -4.52 -0.25 -22.83
C ASP A 263 -5.35 -0.52 -21.57
N GLU A 264 -4.71 -0.52 -20.40
CA GLU A 264 -5.37 -0.55 -19.09
C GLU A 264 -6.38 0.60 -18.95
N ALA A 265 -5.95 1.84 -19.19
CA ALA A 265 -6.82 3.01 -19.07
C ALA A 265 -8.02 2.97 -20.02
N ASN A 266 -7.79 2.57 -21.28
CA ASN A 266 -8.86 2.42 -22.26
C ASN A 266 -9.82 1.30 -21.88
N ALA A 267 -9.32 0.17 -21.37
CA ALA A 267 -10.16 -0.94 -20.92
C ALA A 267 -11.08 -0.53 -19.75
N ILE A 268 -10.53 0.17 -18.75
CA ILE A 268 -11.31 0.71 -17.62
C ILE A 268 -12.33 1.73 -18.11
N ALA A 269 -11.93 2.66 -18.97
CA ALA A 269 -12.82 3.68 -19.51
C ALA A 269 -13.99 3.04 -20.27
N ASN A 270 -13.73 2.06 -21.13
CA ASN A 270 -14.76 1.34 -21.87
C ASN A 270 -15.73 0.59 -20.95
N ALA A 271 -15.21 -0.07 -19.91
CA ALA A 271 -16.04 -0.78 -18.93
C ALA A 271 -16.99 0.18 -18.17
N LEU A 272 -16.53 1.39 -17.85
CA LEU A 272 -17.29 2.39 -17.09
C LEU A 272 -18.23 3.24 -17.95
N GLN A 273 -17.84 3.56 -19.20
CA GLN A 273 -18.65 4.36 -20.12
C GLN A 273 -19.97 3.69 -20.51
N SER A 274 -20.04 2.35 -20.44
CA SER A 274 -21.27 1.58 -20.62
C SER A 274 -22.36 1.88 -19.59
N ARG A 275 -22.00 2.54 -18.48
CA ARG A 275 -22.90 2.84 -17.35
C ARG A 275 -23.21 4.33 -17.19
N ASP A 276 -22.29 5.22 -17.56
CA ASP A 276 -22.48 6.69 -17.50
C ASP A 276 -21.46 7.42 -18.40
N SER A 277 -21.88 7.83 -19.59
CA SER A 277 -20.99 8.33 -20.65
C SER A 277 -20.44 9.74 -20.42
N GLN A 278 -20.98 10.51 -19.47
CA GLN A 278 -20.52 11.89 -19.16
C GLN A 278 -19.60 11.96 -17.94
N ALA A 279 -19.25 10.81 -17.35
CA ALA A 279 -18.70 10.75 -16.01
C ALA A 279 -17.26 10.20 -15.92
N VAL A 280 -16.63 9.81 -17.04
CA VAL A 280 -15.27 9.25 -17.05
C VAL A 280 -14.29 10.18 -17.77
N HIS A 281 -13.24 10.61 -17.08
CA HIS A 281 -12.14 11.38 -17.64
C HIS A 281 -10.89 10.52 -17.81
N VAL A 282 -10.28 10.55 -18.99
CA VAL A 282 -9.06 9.80 -19.31
C VAL A 282 -7.97 10.80 -19.66
N ALA A 283 -6.98 10.93 -18.79
CA ALA A 283 -5.81 11.77 -18.98
C ALA A 283 -4.65 10.87 -19.42
N LEU A 284 -4.30 10.94 -20.72
CA LEU A 284 -3.18 10.21 -21.32
C LEU A 284 -2.06 11.16 -21.71
N ASP A 285 -0.89 10.59 -21.96
CA ASP A 285 0.24 11.32 -22.54
C ASP A 285 0.59 12.54 -21.68
N PHE A 286 0.88 13.66 -22.33
CA PHE A 286 1.10 14.98 -21.75
C PHE A 286 0.01 15.44 -20.76
N SER A 287 -1.22 14.91 -20.86
CA SER A 287 -2.34 15.31 -20.00
C SER A 287 -2.32 14.59 -18.64
N ALA A 288 -1.70 13.40 -18.57
CA ALA A 288 -1.41 12.70 -17.31
C ALA A 288 -0.31 13.48 -16.56
N SER A 289 -0.66 14.62 -15.97
CA SER A 289 0.28 15.61 -15.47
C SER A 289 0.04 15.93 -13.99
N ARG A 290 1.11 16.31 -13.29
CA ARG A 290 1.03 16.79 -11.89
C ARG A 290 0.12 18.02 -11.78
N ASP A 291 0.21 18.94 -12.74
CA ASP A 291 -0.64 20.14 -12.78
C ASP A 291 -2.13 19.81 -12.85
N PHE A 292 -2.53 18.79 -13.62
CA PHE A 292 -3.92 18.33 -13.65
C PHE A 292 -4.39 17.80 -12.29
N VAL A 293 -3.55 17.00 -11.63
CA VAL A 293 -3.86 16.43 -10.30
C VAL A 293 -4.06 17.53 -9.25
N LEU A 294 -3.21 18.55 -9.26
CA LEU A 294 -3.19 19.59 -8.22
C LEU A 294 -4.26 20.67 -8.38
N ARG A 295 -4.75 20.94 -9.59
CA ARG A 295 -5.73 22.02 -9.87
C ARG A 295 -7.19 21.56 -9.78
N ASP A 296 -7.52 20.80 -8.73
CA ASP A 296 -8.85 20.21 -8.48
C ASP A 296 -9.27 19.07 -9.40
N GLY A 297 -8.36 18.51 -10.20
CA GLY A 297 -8.65 17.43 -11.16
C GLY A 297 -9.17 16.12 -10.55
N LEU A 298 -9.15 15.97 -9.24
CA LEU A 298 -9.61 14.76 -8.53
C LEU A 298 -10.85 14.97 -7.64
N THR A 299 -11.23 16.21 -7.39
CA THR A 299 -12.21 16.58 -6.33
C THR A 299 -13.64 16.12 -6.60
N ARG A 300 -13.97 15.73 -7.83
CA ARG A 300 -15.34 15.38 -8.24
C ARG A 300 -15.53 13.90 -8.59
N PHE A 301 -14.44 13.13 -8.62
CA PHE A 301 -14.46 11.77 -9.16
C PHE A 301 -14.62 10.73 -8.05
N ARG A 302 -15.54 9.79 -8.25
CA ARG A 302 -15.75 8.66 -7.33
C ARG A 302 -14.61 7.66 -7.37
N LEU A 303 -14.00 7.46 -8.53
CA LEU A 303 -12.88 6.57 -8.74
C LEU A 303 -11.68 7.36 -9.27
N VAL A 304 -10.51 7.15 -8.70
CA VAL A 304 -9.25 7.71 -9.20
C VAL A 304 -8.33 6.54 -9.51
N HIS A 305 -7.77 6.52 -10.71
CA HIS A 305 -6.86 5.48 -11.14
C HIS A 305 -5.57 6.09 -11.70
N PHE A 306 -4.43 5.67 -11.17
CA PHE A 306 -3.11 6.01 -11.67
C PHE A 306 -2.44 4.75 -12.22
N ALA A 307 -2.09 4.75 -13.50
CA ALA A 307 -1.27 3.72 -14.14
C ALA A 307 0.04 4.33 -14.64
N THR A 308 1.04 4.34 -13.76
CA THR A 308 2.32 5.02 -14.01
C THR A 308 3.45 4.46 -13.15
N HIS A 309 4.69 4.94 -13.30
CA HIS A 309 5.77 4.61 -12.38
C HIS A 309 5.56 5.26 -11.02
N GLY A 310 5.86 4.51 -9.96
CA GLY A 310 5.96 4.99 -8.59
C GLY A 310 7.40 4.86 -8.12
N VAL A 311 7.80 5.72 -7.20
CA VAL A 311 9.07 5.60 -6.47
C VAL A 311 8.74 5.65 -5.00
N VAL A 312 9.18 4.63 -4.27
CA VAL A 312 9.12 4.61 -2.81
C VAL A 312 10.54 4.68 -2.30
N ASP A 313 10.86 5.77 -1.61
CA ASP A 313 12.17 6.00 -1.03
C ASP A 313 12.13 5.64 0.47
N PRO A 314 12.64 4.45 0.86
CA PRO A 314 12.62 4.04 2.27
C PRO A 314 13.58 4.85 3.14
N ARG A 315 14.50 5.63 2.56
CA ARG A 315 15.46 6.45 3.32
C ARG A 315 14.92 7.84 3.62
N GLN A 316 14.15 8.39 2.70
CA GLN A 316 13.42 9.65 2.83
C GLN A 316 11.97 9.41 2.38
N PRO A 317 11.08 8.89 3.25
CA PRO A 317 9.72 8.54 2.85
C PRO A 317 8.95 9.68 2.18
N GLU A 318 9.17 10.93 2.60
CA GLU A 318 8.58 12.15 2.03
C GLU A 318 8.96 12.39 0.56
N MET A 319 10.04 11.75 0.10
CA MET A 319 10.51 11.79 -1.26
C MET A 319 9.85 10.73 -2.14
N SER A 320 8.99 9.87 -1.59
CA SER A 320 8.16 8.93 -2.36
C SER A 320 7.11 9.67 -3.18
N GLY A 321 6.73 9.12 -4.34
CA GLY A 321 5.86 9.82 -5.27
C GLY A 321 5.52 9.03 -6.54
N LEU A 322 4.47 9.49 -7.23
CA LEU A 322 4.12 9.03 -8.57
C LEU A 322 4.81 9.90 -9.62
N ILE A 323 5.31 9.27 -10.68
CA ILE A 323 5.89 9.99 -11.81
C ILE A 323 4.79 10.20 -12.85
N LEU A 324 4.39 11.44 -13.08
CA LEU A 324 3.48 11.83 -14.16
C LEU A 324 4.30 12.42 -15.31
N SER A 325 3.65 12.96 -16.34
CA SER A 325 4.34 13.50 -17.51
C SER A 325 5.38 14.54 -17.10
N LEU A 326 6.66 14.25 -17.42
CA LEU A 326 7.81 15.12 -17.20
C LEU A 326 8.05 16.07 -18.37
N ILE A 327 7.32 15.87 -19.47
CA ILE A 327 7.40 16.64 -20.70
C ILE A 327 5.99 17.10 -21.07
N ASP A 328 5.87 18.34 -21.52
CA ASP A 328 4.62 18.93 -22.01
C ASP A 328 4.41 18.71 -23.51
N ARG A 329 3.21 19.04 -24.01
CA ARG A 329 2.86 18.88 -25.44
C ARG A 329 3.76 19.67 -26.40
N LYS A 330 4.50 20.67 -25.90
CA LYS A 330 5.46 21.48 -26.68
C LYS A 330 6.88 20.93 -26.59
N GLY A 331 7.08 19.74 -26.01
CA GLY A 331 8.40 19.13 -25.80
C GLY A 331 9.22 19.78 -24.70
N ARG A 332 8.61 20.65 -23.87
CA ARG A 332 9.31 21.34 -22.78
C ARG A 332 9.26 20.49 -21.53
N LYS A 333 10.35 20.52 -20.75
CA LYS A 333 10.42 19.86 -19.44
C LYS A 333 9.43 20.52 -18.46
N GLN A 334 8.83 19.71 -17.59
CA GLN A 334 7.97 20.15 -16.50
C GLN A 334 8.15 19.28 -15.25
N ASP A 335 7.73 19.78 -14.09
CA ASP A 335 7.70 18.97 -12.87
C ASP A 335 6.49 18.04 -12.87
N GLY A 336 6.71 16.79 -13.28
CA GLY A 336 5.71 15.73 -13.23
C GLY A 336 5.76 14.88 -11.95
N TYR A 337 6.59 15.21 -10.96
CA TYR A 337 6.78 14.33 -9.80
C TYR A 337 5.81 14.64 -8.66
N LEU A 338 4.74 13.84 -8.55
CA LEU A 338 3.69 13.97 -7.54
C LEU A 338 4.14 13.29 -6.24
N ARG A 339 4.65 14.07 -5.28
CA ARG A 339 5.26 13.57 -4.04
C ARG A 339 4.25 13.40 -2.91
N LEU A 340 4.61 12.68 -1.84
CA LEU A 340 3.78 12.57 -0.63
C LEU A 340 3.32 13.93 -0.09
N GLY A 341 4.22 14.93 -0.05
CA GLY A 341 3.86 16.28 0.40
C GLY A 341 2.82 17.00 -0.48
N ASP A 342 2.66 16.59 -1.73
CA ASP A 342 1.57 17.01 -2.60
C ASP A 342 0.29 16.20 -2.31
N ILE A 343 0.44 14.88 -2.14
CA ILE A 343 -0.65 13.93 -1.89
C ILE A 343 -1.40 14.26 -0.59
N TYR A 344 -0.68 14.59 0.50
CA TYR A 344 -1.28 15.01 1.77
C TYR A 344 -2.17 16.26 1.67
N LYS A 345 -2.01 17.06 0.62
CA LYS A 345 -2.79 18.28 0.38
C LYS A 345 -3.96 18.05 -0.59
N LEU A 346 -4.06 16.86 -1.18
CA LEU A 346 -5.13 16.55 -2.12
C LEU A 346 -6.48 16.49 -1.41
N ARG A 347 -7.50 17.02 -2.09
CA ARG A 347 -8.90 16.89 -1.69
C ARG A 347 -9.56 15.90 -2.65
N LEU A 348 -10.07 14.79 -2.11
CA LEU A 348 -10.62 13.70 -2.89
C LEU A 348 -12.09 13.47 -2.53
N SER A 349 -12.95 13.39 -3.55
CA SER A 349 -14.30 12.81 -3.43
C SER A 349 -14.34 11.33 -3.84
N ALA A 350 -13.17 10.70 -3.90
CA ALA A 350 -13.01 9.32 -4.33
C ALA A 350 -13.42 8.32 -3.24
N ASP A 351 -14.24 7.34 -3.60
CA ASP A 351 -14.49 6.15 -2.80
C ASP A 351 -13.36 5.12 -2.94
N LEU A 352 -12.66 5.15 -4.08
CA LEU A 352 -11.55 4.26 -4.39
C LEU A 352 -10.45 4.99 -5.15
N VAL A 353 -9.22 4.81 -4.69
CA VAL A 353 -8.00 5.18 -5.42
C VAL A 353 -7.27 3.90 -5.78
N VAL A 354 -6.91 3.73 -7.05
CA VAL A 354 -6.11 2.60 -7.55
C VAL A 354 -4.75 3.12 -7.98
N LEU A 355 -3.69 2.56 -7.39
CA LEU A 355 -2.30 2.84 -7.71
C LEU A 355 -1.69 1.65 -8.47
N SER A 356 -1.90 1.62 -9.78
CA SER A 356 -1.26 0.68 -10.71
C SER A 356 0.17 1.17 -11.00
N SER A 357 1.04 1.07 -10.00
CA SER A 357 2.41 1.59 -10.07
C SER A 357 3.41 0.71 -9.33
N CYS A 358 4.67 0.78 -9.76
CA CYS A 358 5.76 0.01 -9.15
C CYS A 358 5.86 0.28 -7.64
N GLU A 359 5.88 -0.80 -6.86
CA GLU A 359 6.13 -0.78 -5.41
C GLU A 359 5.22 0.17 -4.59
N SER A 360 4.05 0.58 -5.08
CA SER A 360 3.19 1.58 -4.42
C SER A 360 2.81 1.27 -2.97
N ALA A 361 2.56 -0.01 -2.66
CA ALA A 361 2.21 -0.45 -1.32
C ALA A 361 3.42 -0.88 -0.48
N LEU A 362 4.65 -0.76 -0.99
CA LEU A 362 5.87 -1.09 -0.27
C LEU A 362 6.47 0.21 0.29
N GLY A 363 6.93 0.22 1.54
CA GLY A 363 7.57 1.38 2.18
C GLY A 363 8.61 0.97 3.21
N LYS A 364 9.06 1.86 4.08
CA LYS A 364 9.88 1.48 5.25
C LYS A 364 9.00 1.45 6.49
N ASP A 365 9.17 0.41 7.29
CA ASP A 365 8.64 0.33 8.65
C ASP A 365 9.31 1.39 9.53
N LEU A 366 8.52 2.38 9.95
CA LEU A 366 8.86 3.31 11.00
C LEU A 366 8.25 2.75 12.29
N GLU A 367 9.08 2.31 13.22
CA GLU A 367 8.71 1.53 14.42
C GLU A 367 7.45 2.02 15.15
N ALA A 368 7.17 3.33 15.14
CA ALA A 368 6.02 3.95 15.80
C ALA A 368 4.85 4.36 14.88
N GLU A 369 5.04 4.41 13.55
CA GLU A 369 4.06 4.92 12.58
C GLU A 369 3.59 3.86 11.55
N GLY A 370 4.25 2.70 11.53
CA GLY A 370 4.04 1.67 10.52
C GLY A 370 4.79 1.97 9.22
N ILE A 371 4.33 1.41 8.11
CA ILE A 371 4.91 1.59 6.78
C ILE A 371 4.43 2.93 6.22
N ILE A 372 5.36 3.84 5.94
CA ILE A 372 5.10 4.94 5.02
C ILE A 372 5.33 4.45 3.59
N GLY A 373 4.22 4.10 2.93
CA GLY A 373 4.11 3.82 1.49
C GLY A 373 3.46 4.99 0.73
N LEU A 374 3.10 4.75 -0.54
CA LEU A 374 2.53 5.74 -1.46
C LEU A 374 1.00 5.84 -1.38
#